data_AF-A0A091RVD6-F1
#
_entry.id   AF-A0A091RVD6-F1
#
_cell.length_a   1.000
_cell.length_b   1.000
_cell.length_c   1.000
_cell.angle_alpha   90.00
_cell.angle_beta   90.00
_cell.angle_gamma   90.00
#
_symmetry.space_group_name_H-M   'P 1'
#
loop_
_entity.id
_entity.type
_entity.pdbx_description
1 polymer ?
#
loop_
_entity_poly.entity_id
_entity_poly.type
_entity_poly.pdbx_seq_one_letter_code
_entity_poly.pdbx_strand_id
1 'polypeptide(L)' 'MSSKRAKAKTTKKRPQRATSNVFAMFDQSQIQEFKEAFNMIDQNRDGFIDKEDLHDMLASLGE' A
#
# COMPACT_ATOMS: atom_id res chain seq x y z
N MET A 1 -15.42 -14.43 -53.65
CA MET A 1 -15.90 -13.27 -52.89
C MET A 1 -17.17 -13.64 -52.15
N SER A 2 -17.22 -13.52 -50.82
CA SER A 2 -18.36 -12.95 -50.06
C SER A 2 -18.17 -13.27 -48.56
N SER A 3 -17.90 -12.23 -47.79
CA SER A 3 -17.82 -12.24 -46.34
C SER A 3 -18.94 -11.35 -45.80
N LYS A 4 -19.60 -11.74 -44.70
CA LYS A 4 -20.26 -10.88 -43.69
C LYS A 4 -20.91 -11.76 -42.60
N ARG A 5 -20.34 -11.81 -41.40
CA ARG A 5 -20.49 -10.92 -40.22
C ARG A 5 -21.50 -11.47 -39.21
N ALA A 6 -21.00 -12.08 -38.12
CA ALA A 6 -21.76 -12.35 -36.91
C ALA A 6 -21.82 -11.09 -36.03
N LYS A 7 -23.00 -10.68 -35.55
CA LYS A 7 -23.18 -9.55 -34.64
C LYS A 7 -22.86 -9.96 -33.20
N ALA A 8 -21.88 -9.31 -32.58
CA ALA A 8 -21.60 -9.42 -31.14
C ALA A 8 -22.50 -8.46 -30.33
N LYS A 9 -23.12 -8.97 -29.27
CA LYS A 9 -24.03 -8.26 -28.35
C LYS A 9 -23.19 -7.56 -27.26
N THR A 10 -23.22 -6.24 -27.18
CA THR A 10 -22.43 -5.46 -26.22
C THR A 10 -23.18 -5.27 -24.89
N THR A 11 -22.83 -6.07 -23.88
CA THR A 11 -23.21 -5.79 -22.48
C THR A 11 -22.30 -4.68 -21.92
N LYS A 12 -22.86 -3.48 -21.68
CA LYS A 12 -22.16 -2.38 -20.99
C LYS A 12 -21.80 -2.83 -19.57
N LYS A 13 -20.52 -3.12 -19.33
CA LYS A 13 -19.98 -3.36 -17.97
C LYS A 13 -19.89 -2.02 -17.24
N ARG A 14 -20.44 -1.95 -16.02
CA ARG A 14 -20.26 -0.84 -15.08
C ARG A 14 -18.76 -0.56 -14.89
N PRO A 15 -18.31 0.71 -14.84
CA PRO A 15 -16.92 1.02 -14.61
C PRO A 15 -16.52 0.47 -13.23
N GLN A 16 -15.57 -0.46 -13.24
CA GLN A 16 -14.90 -0.94 -12.04
C GLN A 16 -14.24 0.27 -11.39
N ARG A 17 -14.66 0.65 -10.17
CA ARG A 17 -13.92 1.64 -9.39
C ARG A 17 -12.54 1.03 -9.14
N ALA A 18 -11.51 1.67 -9.71
CA ALA A 18 -10.13 1.28 -9.44
C ALA A 18 -9.92 1.33 -7.92
N THR A 19 -9.52 0.20 -7.35
CA THR A 19 -8.99 0.18 -5.98
C THR A 19 -7.78 1.09 -5.99
N SER A 20 -7.88 2.26 -5.38
CA SER A 20 -6.78 3.24 -5.35
C SER A 20 -5.59 2.59 -4.67
N ASN A 21 -4.57 2.23 -5.44
CA ASN A 21 -3.33 1.68 -4.92
C ASN A 21 -2.58 2.80 -4.20
N VAL A 22 -2.82 2.96 -2.91
CA VAL A 22 -2.24 4.03 -2.08
C VAL A 22 -0.72 3.94 -2.05
N PHE A 23 -0.13 2.73 -2.16
CA PHE A 23 1.33 2.55 -2.26
C PHE A 23 1.92 3.16 -3.53
N ALA A 24 1.13 3.32 -4.60
CA ALA A 24 1.58 3.97 -5.83
C ALA A 24 1.58 5.51 -5.75
N MET A 25 1.08 6.09 -4.64
CA MET A 25 1.07 7.54 -4.42
C MET A 25 2.40 8.07 -3.84
N PHE A 26 3.29 7.19 -3.38
CA PHE A 26 4.56 7.54 -2.76
C PHE A 26 5.73 7.20 -3.68
N ASP A 27 6.76 8.04 -3.66
CA ASP A 27 8.02 7.76 -4.35
C ASP A 27 8.90 6.77 -3.56
N GLN A 28 9.95 6.26 -4.20
CA GLN A 28 10.84 5.28 -3.56
C GLN A 28 11.59 5.85 -2.35
N SER A 29 11.89 7.14 -2.32
CA SER A 29 12.51 7.81 -1.18
C SER A 29 11.59 7.84 0.03
N GLN A 30 10.32 8.20 -0.15
CA GLN A 30 9.31 8.20 0.91
C GLN A 30 9.08 6.79 1.44
N ILE A 31 9.01 5.79 0.55
CA ILE A 31 8.89 4.38 0.96
C ILE A 31 10.10 3.96 1.80
N GLN A 32 11.31 4.40 1.45
CA GLN A 32 12.52 4.09 2.19
C GLN A 32 12.54 4.78 3.56
N GLU A 33 12.15 6.05 3.63
CA GLU A 33 12.02 6.80 4.88
C GLU A 33 11.01 6.13 5.82
N PHE A 34 9.85 5.71 5.32
CA PHE A 34 8.88 4.97 6.12
C PHE A 34 9.42 3.63 6.63
N LYS A 35 10.22 2.91 5.84
CA LYS A 35 10.86 1.66 6.28
C LYS A 35 11.88 1.90 7.38
N GLU A 36 12.69 2.95 7.25
CA GLU A 36 13.71 3.29 8.25
C GLU A 36 13.06 3.74 9.57
N ALA A 37 12.02 4.59 9.48
CA ALA A 37 11.23 4.98 10.64
C ALA A 37 10.55 3.75 11.29
N PHE A 38 9.97 2.86 10.49
CA PHE A 38 9.35 1.63 10.99
C PHE A 38 10.36 0.76 11.74
N ASN A 39 11.53 0.50 11.15
CA ASN A 39 12.60 -0.29 11.79
C ASN A 39 13.19 0.36 13.04
N MET A 40 13.05 1.68 13.20
CA MET A 40 13.47 2.40 14.40
C MET A 40 12.44 2.24 15.54
N ILE A 41 11.16 2.12 15.19
CA ILE A 41 10.07 1.98 16.16
C ILE A 41 9.88 0.53 16.58
N ASP A 42 9.87 -0.41 15.64
CA ASP A 42 9.74 -1.86 15.87
C ASP A 42 11.01 -2.41 16.54
N GLN A 43 11.05 -2.33 17.88
CA GLN A 43 12.23 -2.70 18.66
C GLN A 43 12.42 -4.22 18.69
N ASN A 44 11.30 -4.95 18.76
CA ASN A 44 11.29 -6.40 18.88
C ASN A 44 11.49 -7.13 17.53
N ARG A 45 11.35 -6.41 16.40
CA ARG A 45 11.50 -6.87 15.01
C ARG A 45 10.51 -7.94 14.59
N ASP A 46 9.29 -7.89 15.10
CA ASP A 46 8.22 -8.81 14.70
C ASP A 46 7.46 -8.37 13.44
N GLY A 47 7.76 -7.16 12.94
CA GLY A 47 7.13 -6.59 11.75
C GLY A 47 5.81 -5.87 12.04
N PHE A 48 5.47 -5.68 13.31
CA PHE A 48 4.36 -4.87 13.79
C PHE A 48 4.91 -3.77 14.71
N ILE A 49 4.12 -2.72 14.89
CA ILE A 49 4.39 -1.72 15.93
C ILE A 49 3.30 -1.93 16.96
N ASP A 50 3.69 -2.41 18.13
CA ASP A 50 2.78 -2.62 19.25
C ASP A 50 2.86 -1.48 20.28
N LYS A 51 2.09 -1.61 21.37
CA LYS A 51 2.03 -0.55 22.39
C LYS A 51 3.36 -0.48 23.16
N GLU A 52 4.01 -1.62 23.32
CA GLU A 52 5.26 -1.81 24.03
C GLU A 52 6.40 -1.12 23.25
N ASP A 53 6.50 -1.31 21.94
CA ASP A 53 7.43 -0.62 21.04
C ASP A 53 7.34 0.91 21.16
N LEU A 54 6.10 1.44 21.14
CA LEU A 54 5.86 2.88 21.26
C LEU A 54 6.21 3.41 22.65
N HIS A 55 5.93 2.63 23.69
CA HIS A 55 6.27 2.99 25.07
C HIS A 55 7.79 3.08 25.24
N ASP A 56 8.52 2.08 24.73
CA ASP A 56 9.97 2.01 24.83
C ASP A 56 10.66 3.07 23.98
N MET A 57 10.12 3.38 22.80
CA MET A 57 10.58 4.49 21.97
C MET A 57 10.42 5.84 22.69
N LEU A 58 9.25 6.10 23.31
CA LEU A 58 8.99 7.36 24.02
C LEU A 58 9.84 7.49 25.29
N ALA A 59 10.05 6.39 26.03
CA ALA A 59 10.94 6.36 27.18
C ALA A 59 12.39 6.69 26.77
N SER A 60 12.84 6.19 25.62
CA SER A 60 14.20 6.43 25.10
C SER A 60 14.45 7.88 24.63
N LEU A 61 13.40 8.68 24.41
CA LEU A 61 13.51 10.07 23.93
C LEU A 61 13.54 11.11 25.08
N GLY A 62 13.19 10.68 26.31
CA GLY A 62 13.02 11.56 27.47
C GLY A 62 14.07 11.44 28.58
N GLU A 63 14.97 10.46 28.51
CA GLU A 63 16.10 10.27 29.43
C GLU A 63 17.40 10.91 28.92
#